data_AF-A0A9P7SXX6-F1
#
_entry.id   AF-A0A9P7SXX6-F1
#
_cell.length_a   1.000
_cell.length_b   1.000
_cell.length_c   1.000
_cell.angle_alpha   90.00
_cell.angle_beta   90.00
_cell.angle_gamma   90.00
#
_symmetry.space_group_name_H-M   'P 1'
#
loop_
_entity.id
_entity.type
_entity.pdbx_description
1 polymer ?
#
loop_
_entity_poly.entity_id
_entity_poly.type
_entity_poly.pdbx_seq_one_letter_code
_entity_poly.pdbx_strand_id
1 'polypeptide(L)'
;MVKSANSPVFDLPFVTDRQKLTSPASSRATVSQECIEAYNDLKLSKKYKYIIFKLSDDFKQIVIEDASTDKDWENFREKLINSTTKSKSGVVGKGCRYAVYDFEYNLASGDGVR
;
A
#
# COMPACT_ATOMS: atom_id res chain seq x y z
N MET A 1 36.50 38.33 51.47
CA MET A 1 37.05 38.08 50.11
C MET A 1 37.91 36.83 50.23
N VAL A 2 37.69 35.69 49.58
CA VAL A 2 37.18 35.41 48.23
C VAL A 2 36.50 34.03 48.26
N LYS A 3 35.28 33.92 47.69
CA LYS A 3 34.60 32.64 47.46
C LYS A 3 35.27 31.96 46.26
N SER A 4 35.72 30.72 46.38
CA SER A 4 36.13 29.91 45.22
C SER A 4 35.31 28.64 45.21
N ALA A 5 34.27 28.65 44.36
CA ALA A 5 33.46 27.48 44.06
C ALA A 5 34.29 26.54 43.18
N ASN A 6 34.44 25.29 43.60
CA ASN A 6 34.98 24.22 42.77
C ASN A 6 33.81 23.28 42.44
N SER A 7 33.34 23.35 41.20
CA SER A 7 32.23 22.55 40.67
C SER A 7 32.68 21.10 40.43
N PRO A 8 31.89 20.07 40.79
CA PRO A 8 32.19 18.71 40.38
C PRO A 8 31.93 18.55 38.88
N VAL A 9 32.97 18.14 38.16
CA VAL A 9 32.90 17.74 36.76
C VAL A 9 32.11 16.44 36.70
N PHE A 10 30.87 16.52 36.23
CA PHE A 10 30.06 15.34 35.93
C PHE A 10 30.50 14.78 34.57
N ASP A 11 31.38 13.78 34.59
CA ASP A 11 31.64 12.93 33.44
C ASP A 11 30.37 12.11 33.15
N LEU A 12 29.57 12.59 32.20
CA LEU A 12 28.50 11.80 31.59
C LEU A 12 29.15 10.78 30.64
N PRO A 13 28.83 9.48 30.72
CA PRO A 13 29.24 8.58 29.65
C PRO A 13 28.57 9.05 28.35
N PHE A 14 29.40 9.30 27.34
CA PHE A 14 29.01 9.47 25.96
C PHE A 14 28.34 8.16 25.49
N VAL A 15 27.07 8.02 25.82
CA VAL A 15 26.22 6.95 25.33
C VAL A 15 26.08 7.16 23.83
N THR A 16 26.83 6.37 23.06
CA THR A 16 26.67 6.27 21.61
C THR A 16 25.47 5.38 21.31
N ASP A 17 24.31 5.69 21.89
CA ASP A 17 23.08 5.00 21.52
C ASP A 17 22.58 5.66 20.24
N ARG A 18 23.06 5.12 19.12
CA ARG A 18 22.37 5.23 17.84
C ARG A 18 21.06 4.43 18.00
N GLN A 19 20.13 4.93 18.81
CA GLN A 19 18.75 4.49 18.80
C GLN A 19 18.25 4.79 17.41
N LYS A 20 18.33 3.78 16.53
CA LYS A 20 17.46 3.68 15.38
C LYS A 20 16.07 3.83 15.97
N LEU A 21 15.47 4.99 15.77
CA LEU A 21 14.13 5.31 16.21
C LEU A 21 13.19 4.37 15.44
N THR A 22 13.04 3.12 15.90
CA THR A 22 12.01 2.22 15.43
C THR A 22 10.73 2.71 16.07
N SER A 23 10.12 3.72 15.44
CA SER A 23 8.75 4.13 15.71
C SER A 23 7.87 2.87 15.81
N PRO A 24 6.97 2.75 16.79
CA PRO A 24 6.09 1.60 16.89
C PRO A 24 5.28 1.48 15.61
N ALA A 25 5.54 0.39 14.89
CA ALA A 25 4.79 -0.17 13.77
C ALA A 25 3.95 0.84 12.97
N SER A 26 4.56 1.56 12.03
CA SER A 26 3.86 1.69 10.75
C SER A 26 3.71 0.27 10.23
N SER A 27 2.55 -0.36 10.39
CA SER A 27 2.25 -1.66 9.79
C SER A 27 2.17 -1.44 8.27
N ARG A 28 3.31 -1.22 7.63
CA ARG A 28 3.43 -1.12 6.19
C ARG A 28 3.24 -2.53 5.67
N ALA A 29 2.13 -2.75 4.97
CA ALA A 29 2.02 -3.91 4.13
C ALA A 29 3.10 -3.82 3.05
N THR A 30 3.94 -4.86 2.95
CA THR A 30 4.91 -5.01 1.88
C THR A 30 4.16 -5.27 0.58
N VAL A 31 4.63 -4.70 -0.52
CA VAL A 31 4.04 -4.96 -1.84
C VAL A 31 4.88 -6.02 -2.51
N SER A 32 4.26 -7.08 -3.05
CA SER A 32 5.01 -8.07 -3.84
C SER A 32 5.52 -7.43 -5.13
N GLN A 33 6.65 -7.91 -5.64
CA GLN A 33 7.22 -7.41 -6.89
C GLN A 33 6.24 -7.58 -8.06
N GLU A 34 5.46 -8.66 -8.07
CA GLU A 34 4.39 -8.91 -9.05
C GLU A 34 3.34 -7.79 -9.09
N CYS A 35 2.98 -7.20 -7.94
CA CYS A 35 2.05 -6.07 -7.91
C CYS A 35 2.62 -4.84 -8.62
N ILE A 36 3.92 -4.62 -8.50
CA ILE A 36 4.61 -3.50 -9.15
C ILE A 36 4.65 -3.73 -10.67
N GLU A 37 4.99 -4.96 -11.08
CA GLU A 37 5.01 -5.34 -12.50
C GLU A 37 3.64 -5.24 -13.14
N ALA A 38 2.59 -5.77 -12.51
CA ALA A 38 1.22 -5.67 -13.03
C ALA A 38 0.76 -4.21 -13.12
N TYR A 39 1.08 -3.38 -12.13
CA TYR A 39 0.76 -1.95 -12.19
C TYR A 39 1.51 -1.23 -13.32
N ASN A 40 2.79 -1.58 -13.55
CA ASN A 40 3.56 -1.05 -14.67
C ASN A 40 2.98 -1.50 -16.02
N ASP A 41 2.53 -2.75 -16.14
CA ASP A 41 1.87 -3.27 -17.34
C ASP A 41 0.53 -2.58 -17.61
N LEU A 42 -0.23 -2.24 -16.57
CA LEU A 42 -1.43 -1.43 -16.70
C LEU A 42 -1.10 0.00 -17.14
N LYS A 43 -0.05 0.61 -16.59
CA LYS A 43 0.26 2.02 -16.83
C LYS A 43 1.00 2.29 -18.14
N LEU A 44 1.96 1.44 -18.50
CA LEU A 44 2.82 1.61 -19.67
C LEU A 44 2.25 0.86 -20.88
N SER A 45 1.89 -0.40 -20.67
CA SER A 45 1.46 -1.28 -21.76
C SER A 45 -0.04 -1.24 -22.00
N LYS A 46 -0.83 -0.60 -21.09
CA LYS A 46 -2.30 -0.64 -21.06
C LYS A 46 -2.85 -2.04 -21.28
N LYS A 47 -2.09 -3.05 -20.84
CA LYS A 47 -2.36 -4.46 -21.11
C LYS A 47 -3.57 -4.90 -20.32
N TYR A 48 -3.61 -4.52 -19.04
CA TYR A 48 -4.73 -4.75 -18.14
C TYR A 48 -5.63 -3.52 -18.10
N LYS A 49 -6.94 -3.75 -18.06
CA LYS A 49 -7.94 -2.68 -17.87
C LYS A 49 -8.22 -2.43 -16.41
N TYR A 50 -8.14 -3.49 -15.60
CA TYR A 50 -8.21 -3.36 -14.17
C TYR A 50 -7.34 -4.38 -13.45
N ILE A 51 -6.94 -4.00 -12.25
CA ILE A 51 -6.24 -4.87 -11.30
C ILE A 51 -6.92 -4.71 -9.95
N ILE A 52 -7.34 -5.82 -9.36
CA ILE A 52 -7.88 -5.92 -8.03
C ILE A 52 -6.78 -6.48 -7.12
N PHE A 53 -6.46 -5.73 -6.08
CA PHE A 53 -5.52 -6.09 -5.04
C PHE A 53 -6.27 -6.48 -3.77
N LYS A 54 -5.76 -7.51 -3.13
CA LYS A 54 -6.18 -7.92 -1.80
C LYS A 54 -5.02 -7.85 -0.83
N LEU A 55 -5.37 -7.79 0.45
CA LEU A 55 -4.43 -8.01 1.52
C LEU A 55 -4.32 -9.52 1.77
N SER A 56 -3.10 -10.03 1.88
CA SER A 56 -2.84 -11.42 2.26
C SER A 56 -3.36 -11.71 3.68
N ASP A 57 -3.60 -12.99 3.98
CA ASP A 57 -4.11 -13.45 5.28
C ASP A 57 -3.17 -13.08 6.45
N ASP A 58 -1.88 -12.86 6.16
CA ASP A 58 -0.90 -12.38 7.14
C ASP A 58 -1.07 -10.88 7.47
N PHE A 59 -1.95 -10.16 6.78
CA PHE A 59 -2.13 -8.70 6.83
C PHE A 59 -0.84 -7.89 6.61
N LYS A 60 0.19 -8.54 6.09
CA LYS A 60 1.55 -8.00 5.94
C LYS A 60 1.92 -7.69 4.51
N GLN A 61 1.16 -8.19 3.53
CA GLN A 61 1.51 -8.04 2.13
C GLN A 61 0.30 -7.82 1.24
N ILE A 62 0.44 -6.90 0.29
CA ILE A 62 -0.53 -6.66 -0.78
C ILE A 62 -0.21 -7.66 -1.90
N VAL A 63 -1.23 -8.38 -2.33
CA VAL A 63 -1.15 -9.35 -3.42
C VAL A 63 -2.24 -9.05 -4.45
N ILE A 64 -1.99 -9.43 -5.69
CA ILE A 64 -3.00 -9.34 -6.75
C ILE A 64 -4.05 -10.42 -6.49
N GLU A 65 -5.31 -10.01 -6.43
CA GLU A 65 -6.44 -10.94 -6.41
C GLU A 65 -6.84 -11.31 -7.83
N ASP A 66 -6.93 -10.31 -8.70
CA ASP A 66 -7.31 -10.51 -10.10
C ASP A 66 -6.75 -9.38 -10.97
N ALA A 67 -6.34 -9.71 -12.18
CA ALA A 67 -5.86 -8.75 -13.17
C ALA A 67 -6.42 -9.15 -14.53
N SER A 68 -7.36 -8.37 -15.06
CA SER A 68 -7.99 -8.67 -16.34
C SER A 68 -7.88 -7.51 -17.33
N THR A 69 -7.97 -7.89 -18.60
CA THR A 69 -8.00 -6.99 -19.74
C THR A 69 -9.44 -6.61 -20.13
N ASP A 70 -10.44 -7.15 -19.44
CA ASP A 70 -11.85 -6.93 -19.75
C ASP A 70 -12.24 -5.46 -19.49
N LYS A 71 -12.92 -4.84 -20.46
CA LYS A 71 -13.49 -3.49 -20.31
C LYS A 71 -14.84 -3.51 -19.59
N ASP A 72 -15.40 -4.68 -19.31
CA ASP A 72 -16.73 -4.83 -18.72
C ASP A 72 -16.79 -4.30 -17.29
N TRP A 73 -17.44 -3.14 -17.14
CA TRP A 73 -17.60 -2.45 -15.87
C TRP A 73 -18.41 -3.27 -14.84
N GLU A 74 -19.47 -3.95 -15.30
CA GLU A 74 -20.31 -4.77 -14.42
C GLU A 74 -19.53 -5.97 -13.86
N ASN A 75 -18.77 -6.68 -14.71
CA ASN A 75 -17.90 -7.79 -14.26
C ASN A 75 -16.90 -7.33 -13.20
N PHE A 76 -16.31 -6.15 -13.38
CA PHE A 76 -15.41 -5.55 -12.39
C PHE A 76 -16.12 -5.23 -11.06
N ARG A 77 -17.31 -4.60 -11.12
CA ARG A 77 -18.10 -4.32 -9.90
C ARG A 77 -18.53 -5.60 -9.19
N GLU A 78 -19.02 -6.59 -9.92
CA GLU A 78 -19.42 -7.87 -9.35
C GLU A 78 -18.25 -8.54 -8.64
N LYS A 79 -17.05 -8.53 -9.23
CA LYS A 79 -15.84 -9.03 -8.57
C LYS A 79 -15.58 -8.30 -7.26
N LEU A 80 -15.68 -6.98 -7.21
CA LEU A 80 -15.49 -6.22 -5.97
C LEU A 80 -16.56 -6.49 -4.91
N ILE A 81 -17.82 -6.64 -5.32
CA ILE A 81 -18.95 -6.88 -4.41
C ILE A 81 -18.92 -8.31 -3.86
N ASN A 82 -18.55 -9.28 -4.70
CA ASN A 82 -18.43 -10.69 -4.34
C ASN A 82 -17.13 -10.99 -3.57
N SER A 83 -16.11 -10.13 -3.67
CA SER A 83 -14.87 -10.28 -2.91
C SER A 83 -15.12 -10.17 -1.40
N THR A 84 -14.88 -11.27 -0.69
CA THR A 84 -14.99 -11.36 0.76
C THR A 84 -13.60 -11.45 1.39
N THR A 85 -13.46 -10.98 2.64
CA THR A 85 -12.22 -11.14 3.41
C THR A 85 -12.48 -11.82 4.72
N LYS A 86 -11.57 -12.71 5.09
CA LYS A 86 -11.51 -13.29 6.42
C LYS A 86 -10.84 -12.28 7.33
N SER A 87 -11.59 -11.73 8.28
CA SER A 87 -11.00 -10.91 9.34
C SER A 87 -10.15 -11.78 10.28
N LYS A 88 -9.28 -11.17 11.08
CA LYS A 88 -8.48 -11.84 12.12
C LYS A 88 -9.31 -12.69 13.09
N SER A 89 -10.61 -12.41 13.19
CA SER A 89 -11.57 -13.16 14.02
C SER A 89 -12.25 -14.34 13.28
N GLY A 90 -11.83 -14.67 12.05
CA GLY A 90 -12.41 -15.76 11.24
C GLY A 90 -13.76 -15.43 10.59
N VAL A 91 -14.31 -14.23 10.84
CA VAL A 91 -15.56 -13.78 10.25
C VAL A 91 -15.31 -13.41 8.78
N VAL A 92 -16.02 -14.09 7.87
CA VAL A 92 -16.08 -13.75 6.46
C VAL A 92 -17.03 -12.57 6.32
N GLY A 93 -16.47 -11.40 6.02
CA GLY A 93 -17.24 -10.18 5.83
C GLY A 93 -16.95 -9.55 4.47
N LYS A 94 -17.64 -8.44 4.20
CA LYS A 94 -17.26 -7.54 3.12
C LYS A 94 -15.84 -7.05 3.38
N GLY A 95 -14.94 -7.45 2.50
CA GLY A 95 -13.54 -7.15 2.61
C GLY A 95 -13.20 -5.87 1.88
N CYS A 96 -12.42 -4.99 2.48
CA CYS A 96 -11.85 -3.88 1.73
C CYS A 96 -10.93 -4.44 0.64
N ARG A 97 -11.26 -4.15 -0.62
CA ARG A 97 -10.42 -4.43 -1.78
C ARG A 97 -9.96 -3.14 -2.39
N TYR A 98 -8.69 -3.10 -2.78
CA TYR A 98 -8.15 -2.00 -3.54
C TYR A 98 -8.19 -2.40 -5.00
N ALA A 99 -8.64 -1.52 -5.88
CA ALA A 99 -8.60 -1.79 -7.29
C ALA A 99 -8.19 -0.55 -8.06
N VAL A 100 -7.49 -0.79 -9.15
CA VAL A 100 -7.08 0.22 -10.11
C VAL A 100 -7.78 -0.13 -11.41
N TYR A 101 -8.57 0.80 -11.94
CA TYR A 101 -9.24 0.68 -13.22
C TYR A 101 -8.77 1.82 -14.12
N ASP A 102 -8.31 1.48 -15.32
CA ASP A 102 -7.89 2.46 -16.33
C ASP A 102 -9.10 2.83 -17.20
N PHE A 103 -9.74 3.95 -16.87
CA PHE A 103 -10.85 4.49 -17.64
C PHE A 103 -10.31 5.24 -18.86
N GLU A 104 -10.59 4.67 -20.03
CA GLU A 104 -10.35 5.31 -21.31
C GLU A 104 -11.65 5.98 -21.75
N TYR A 105 -11.66 7.30 -21.86
CA TYR A 105 -12.83 8.03 -22.33
C TYR A 105 -12.50 8.84 -23.59
N ASN A 106 -13.46 8.84 -24.51
CA ASN A 106 -13.34 9.59 -25.74
C ASN A 106 -13.94 10.98 -25.52
N LEU A 107 -13.12 12.03 -25.61
CA LEU A 107 -13.62 13.39 -25.60
C LEU A 107 -14.33 13.67 -26.93
N ALA A 108 -15.62 13.98 -26.85
CA ALA A 108 -16.36 14.41 -28.02
C ALA A 108 -15.75 15.72 -28.56
N SER A 109 -15.40 15.70 -29.86
CA SER A 109 -14.86 16.82 -30.66
C SER A 109 -13.34 16.94 -30.77
N GLY A 110 -12.65 15.87 -31.19
CA GLY A 110 -11.38 16.00 -31.91
C GLY A 110 -10.10 16.19 -31.08
N ASP A 111 -10.19 16.32 -29.76
CA ASP A 111 -9.04 16.57 -28.86
C ASP A 111 -8.34 15.29 -28.33
N GLY A 112 -8.66 14.12 -28.91
CA GLY A 112 -7.97 12.87 -28.65
C GLY A 112 -8.52 12.04 -27.47
N VAL A 113 -8.10 10.78 -27.42
CA VAL A 113 -8.47 9.80 -26.39
C VAL A 113 -7.51 9.95 -25.21
N ARG A 114 -8.02 10.01 -23.97
CA ARG A 114 -7.21 10.06 -22.74
C ARG A 114 -7.44 8.84 -21.87
#